data_AF-A0A1F8X9T1-F1
#
_entry.id   AF-A0A1F8X9T1-F1
#
_cell.length_a   1.000
_cell.length_b   1.000
_cell.length_c   1.000
_cell.angle_alpha   90.00
_cell.angle_beta   90.00
_cell.angle_gamma   90.00
#
_symmetry.space_group_name_H-M   'P 1'
#
loop_
_entity.id
_entity.type
_entity.pdbx_description
1 polymer ?
#
loop_
_entity_poly.entity_id
_entity_poly.type
_entity_poly.pdbx_seq_one_letter_code
_entity_poly.pdbx_strand_id
1 'polypeptide(L)'
;MYRIILSAVAAALLPQAAFAQMDGQMMEHMKEHMGGQMEEKGQMRESAALAMEAEAAGVTAKVTYNNPGNASPVFNVVLDTHSVELDRYRFEDIVALRDQTGGEHAAGLVSSKGSGHHREATIEFRGADLAGSDYVELVIKDVAGVPERVFRFDLKGGVRKSL
;
A
#
# COMPACT_ATOMS: atom_id res chain seq x y z
N MET A 1 -50.39 -39.97 -9.52
CA MET A 1 -51.03 -41.07 -8.76
C MET A 1 -50.72 -40.89 -7.28
N TYR A 2 -51.53 -41.41 -6.35
CA TYR A 2 -51.50 -41.07 -4.91
C TYR A 2 -50.40 -41.77 -4.08
N ARG A 3 -49.88 -41.07 -3.04
CA ARG A 3 -49.81 -41.44 -1.58
C ARG A 3 -49.00 -40.36 -0.80
N ILE A 4 -49.34 -39.85 0.40
CA ILE A 4 -49.77 -40.42 1.73
C ILE A 4 -48.55 -40.97 2.50
N ILE A 5 -48.18 -40.55 3.74
CA ILE A 5 -48.69 -39.58 4.76
C ILE A 5 -47.49 -39.22 5.73
N LEU A 6 -47.44 -38.42 6.81
CA LEU A 6 -48.31 -38.12 7.99
C LEU A 6 -47.84 -36.85 8.78
N SER A 7 -48.53 -36.53 9.89
CA SER A 7 -48.26 -35.55 10.97
C SER A 7 -46.94 -35.83 11.77
N ALA A 8 -46.52 -35.15 12.86
CA ALA A 8 -47.21 -34.46 13.98
C ALA A 8 -46.17 -33.68 14.86
N VAL A 9 -46.44 -32.88 15.92
CA VAL A 9 -47.64 -32.15 16.44
C VAL A 9 -47.21 -31.16 17.57
N ALA A 10 -47.84 -29.98 17.65
CA ALA A 10 -47.94 -29.08 18.84
C ALA A 10 -49.14 -28.13 18.56
N ALA A 11 -50.16 -27.92 19.42
CA ALA A 11 -50.23 -27.49 20.82
C ALA A 11 -49.90 -25.99 21.03
N ALA A 12 -50.63 -25.18 21.82
CA ALA A 12 -52.04 -25.19 22.29
C ALA A 12 -52.36 -23.87 23.04
N LEU A 13 -53.63 -23.43 23.02
CA LEU A 13 -54.25 -22.38 23.87
C LEU A 13 -53.79 -20.90 23.73
N LEU A 14 -54.74 -20.00 24.06
CA LEU A 14 -54.65 -18.53 24.17
C LEU A 14 -54.73 -18.13 25.67
N PRO A 15 -54.45 -16.86 26.06
CA PRO A 15 -55.59 -15.92 26.19
C PRO A 15 -55.30 -14.40 25.96
N GLN A 16 -56.25 -13.76 25.27
CA GLN A 16 -56.92 -12.45 25.53
C GLN A 16 -56.17 -11.19 26.03
N ALA A 17 -56.53 -10.07 25.36
CA ALA A 17 -56.65 -8.67 25.85
C ALA A 17 -55.34 -7.84 26.08
N ALA A 18 -55.34 -6.50 26.06
CA ALA A 18 -56.45 -5.52 25.98
C ALA A 18 -56.06 -4.11 25.44
N PHE A 19 -57.06 -3.38 24.89
CA PHE A 19 -57.25 -1.90 24.81
C PHE A 19 -56.24 -0.93 24.14
N ALA A 20 -56.79 0.22 23.68
CA ALA A 20 -56.17 1.47 23.18
C ALA A 20 -55.26 1.35 21.94
N GLN A 21 -55.41 2.10 20.83
CA GLN A 21 -56.11 3.35 20.48
C GLN A 21 -55.66 4.61 21.22
N MET A 22 -54.79 5.42 20.57
CA MET A 22 -54.96 6.87 20.38
C MET A 22 -53.92 7.44 19.39
N ASP A 23 -54.25 8.54 18.72
CA ASP A 23 -53.43 9.24 17.73
C ASP A 23 -52.24 10.02 18.34
N GLY A 24 -51.21 10.33 17.54
CA GLY A 24 -50.00 10.98 18.07
C GLY A 24 -48.92 11.41 17.06
N GLN A 25 -49.27 12.11 15.98
CA GLN A 25 -48.27 12.79 15.14
C GLN A 25 -47.75 14.10 15.77
N MET A 26 -46.69 14.06 16.59
CA MET A 26 -45.76 15.19 16.87
C MET A 26 -44.38 14.59 17.22
N MET A 27 -43.34 14.79 16.41
CA MET A 27 -42.36 15.89 16.42
C MET A 27 -41.34 15.85 17.59
N GLU A 28 -40.07 16.09 17.23
CA GLU A 28 -38.95 16.54 18.07
C GLU A 28 -38.77 15.96 19.49
N HIS A 29 -38.07 14.82 19.61
CA HIS A 29 -36.90 14.66 20.52
C HIS A 29 -36.31 13.23 20.49
N MET A 30 -35.20 13.03 19.75
CA MET A 30 -34.11 12.08 20.10
C MET A 30 -32.79 12.52 19.43
N LYS A 31 -32.46 13.80 19.65
CA LYS A 31 -31.08 14.28 19.59
C LYS A 31 -30.38 13.82 20.89
N GLU A 32 -29.04 13.75 20.88
CA GLU A 32 -28.20 13.52 22.07
C GLU A 32 -28.35 12.16 22.78
N HIS A 33 -27.63 11.15 22.27
CA HIS A 33 -26.95 10.17 23.14
C HIS A 33 -25.48 9.99 22.71
N MET A 34 -24.63 10.89 23.21
CA MET A 34 -23.21 10.58 23.47
C MET A 34 -23.12 9.51 24.58
N GLY A 35 -22.01 8.81 24.78
CA GLY A 35 -20.74 8.81 24.06
C GLY A 35 -19.65 8.10 24.86
N GLY A 36 -18.57 7.69 24.21
CA GLY A 36 -17.46 6.93 24.79
C GLY A 36 -16.68 6.23 23.69
N GLN A 37 -15.67 6.88 23.09
CA GLN A 37 -14.30 6.87 23.61
C GLN A 37 -13.81 5.47 24.03
N MET A 38 -13.49 4.65 23.04
CA MET A 38 -12.25 3.88 23.08
C MET A 38 -11.23 4.57 22.18
N GLU A 39 -10.44 5.47 22.77
CA GLU A 39 -9.18 5.92 22.17
C GLU A 39 -8.14 4.80 22.33
N GLU A 40 -8.10 3.84 21.41
CA GLU A 40 -6.91 2.99 21.27
C GLU A 40 -5.91 3.66 20.31
N LYS A 41 -4.70 3.90 20.79
CA LYS A 41 -3.70 4.77 20.16
C LYS A 41 -3.01 4.07 19.00
N GLY A 42 -3.70 3.97 17.87
CA GLY A 42 -3.24 3.36 16.62
C GLY A 42 -3.01 4.36 15.48
N GLN A 43 -2.39 5.52 15.73
CA GLN A 43 -1.91 6.39 14.65
C GLN A 43 -0.69 5.79 13.94
N MET A 44 -0.89 4.65 13.27
CA MET A 44 -0.21 4.44 12.00
C MET A 44 -0.60 5.62 11.11
N ARG A 45 0.32 6.57 10.95
CA ARG A 45 0.36 7.35 9.71
C ARG A 45 0.43 6.32 8.60
N GLU A 46 -0.61 6.26 7.78
CA GLU A 46 -0.63 5.42 6.60
C GLU A 46 0.56 5.82 5.72
N SER A 47 1.59 4.98 5.70
CA SER A 47 2.80 5.21 4.91
C SER A 47 2.41 5.17 3.44
N ALA A 48 2.05 6.33 2.89
CA ALA A 48 1.48 6.48 1.57
C ALA A 48 2.48 6.04 0.50
N ALA A 49 2.45 4.75 0.17
CA ALA A 49 3.48 4.10 -0.62
C ALA A 49 3.48 4.64 -2.06
N LEU A 50 4.57 5.28 -2.46
CA LEU A 50 4.63 6.00 -3.74
C LEU A 50 5.21 5.13 -4.84
N ALA A 51 4.34 4.51 -5.63
CA ALA A 51 4.72 3.80 -6.85
C ALA A 51 4.92 4.75 -8.05
N MET A 52 6.11 4.76 -8.64
CA MET A 52 6.43 5.36 -9.95
C MET A 52 6.85 4.26 -10.93
N GLU A 53 6.79 4.52 -12.23
CA GLU A 53 7.06 3.54 -13.28
C GLU A 53 7.69 4.22 -14.50
N ALA A 54 8.68 3.57 -15.13
CA ALA A 54 9.35 4.05 -16.32
C ALA A 54 9.76 2.87 -17.21
N GLU A 55 9.36 2.91 -18.48
CA GLU A 55 9.78 1.95 -19.50
C GLU A 55 10.96 2.50 -20.31
N ALA A 56 12.02 1.70 -20.49
CA ALA A 56 13.07 1.98 -21.46
C ALA A 56 13.74 0.69 -21.95
N ALA A 57 14.05 0.63 -23.26
CA ALA A 57 14.67 -0.51 -23.93
C ALA A 57 13.91 -1.85 -23.77
N GLY A 58 12.58 -1.82 -23.68
CA GLY A 58 11.74 -3.01 -23.47
C GLY A 58 11.82 -3.59 -22.05
N VAL A 59 12.33 -2.82 -21.08
CA VAL A 59 12.25 -3.12 -19.65
C VAL A 59 11.42 -2.05 -18.96
N THR A 60 10.32 -2.48 -18.33
CA THR A 60 9.50 -1.66 -17.43
C THR A 60 10.09 -1.77 -16.03
N ALA A 61 10.47 -0.62 -15.47
CA ALA A 61 10.99 -0.52 -14.12
C ALA A 61 9.99 0.25 -13.25
N LYS A 62 9.50 -0.40 -12.19
CA LYS A 62 8.53 0.15 -11.23
C LYS A 62 9.14 0.22 -9.85
N VAL A 63 9.04 1.39 -9.22
CA VAL A 63 9.67 1.73 -7.95
C VAL A 63 8.61 2.21 -6.97
N THR A 64 8.48 1.55 -5.83
CA THR A 64 7.55 1.94 -4.75
C THR A 64 8.34 2.35 -3.52
N TYR A 65 8.25 3.62 -3.10
CA TYR A 65 8.83 4.09 -1.84
C TYR A 65 7.88 3.73 -0.68
N ASN A 66 8.30 2.83 0.21
CA ASN A 66 7.42 2.17 1.18
C ASN A 66 7.32 2.89 2.53
N ASN A 67 8.36 3.63 2.95
CA ASN A 67 8.42 4.32 4.25
C ASN A 67 8.78 5.82 4.12
N PRO A 68 8.06 6.62 3.30
CA PRO A 68 8.37 8.03 3.05
C PRO A 68 8.68 8.84 4.32
N GLY A 69 9.85 9.49 4.34
CA GLY A 69 10.29 10.35 5.45
C GLY A 69 10.81 9.63 6.70
N ASN A 70 11.09 8.33 6.64
CA ASN A 70 11.79 7.59 7.70
C ASN A 70 13.29 7.56 7.45
N ALA A 71 14.08 7.51 8.53
CA ALA A 71 15.51 7.15 8.45
C ALA A 71 15.65 5.68 8.01
N SER A 72 16.65 5.39 7.17
CA SER A 72 16.73 4.15 6.36
C SER A 72 15.53 3.99 5.39
N PRO A 73 15.56 4.70 4.25
CA PRO A 73 14.58 4.56 3.18
C PRO A 73 14.49 3.12 2.65
N VAL A 74 13.27 2.63 2.47
CA VAL A 74 12.95 1.30 1.95
C VAL A 74 12.13 1.42 0.67
N PHE A 75 12.60 0.79 -0.39
CA PHE A 75 11.96 0.78 -1.71
C PHE A 75 11.67 -0.67 -2.14
N ASN A 76 10.55 -0.89 -2.81
CA ASN A 76 10.31 -2.09 -3.60
C ASN A 76 10.55 -1.77 -5.08
N VAL A 77 11.39 -2.55 -5.75
CA VAL A 77 11.79 -2.36 -7.15
C VAL A 77 11.39 -3.60 -7.93
N VAL A 78 10.50 -3.43 -8.91
CA VAL A 78 10.09 -4.47 -9.87
C VAL A 78 10.72 -4.13 -11.23
N LEU A 79 11.34 -5.13 -11.85
CA LEU A 79 11.80 -5.10 -13.23
C LEU A 79 11.03 -6.18 -14.02
N ASP A 80 10.33 -5.76 -15.07
CA ASP A 80 9.54 -6.60 -15.97
C ASP A 80 9.98 -6.37 -17.42
N THR A 81 10.05 -7.43 -18.21
CA THR A 81 10.45 -7.37 -19.62
C THR A 81 9.94 -8.58 -20.39
N HIS A 82 10.04 -8.53 -21.71
CA HIS A 82 9.78 -9.66 -22.60
C HIS A 82 10.94 -9.91 -23.57
N SER A 83 12.08 -9.23 -23.38
CA SER A 83 13.19 -9.17 -24.35
C SER A 83 14.60 -9.33 -23.76
N VAL A 84 14.76 -9.25 -22.43
CA VAL A 84 16.07 -9.25 -21.76
C VAL A 84 16.08 -10.21 -20.57
N GLU A 85 17.11 -11.05 -20.48
CA GLU A 85 17.37 -11.86 -19.28
C GLU A 85 17.78 -10.95 -18.11
N LEU A 86 17.02 -10.94 -17.01
CA LEU A 86 17.26 -10.09 -15.84
C LEU A 86 18.09 -10.78 -14.76
N ASP A 87 18.23 -12.11 -14.76
CA ASP A 87 18.99 -12.84 -13.72
C ASP A 87 20.48 -12.49 -13.70
N ARG A 88 21.00 -11.92 -14.81
CA ARG A 88 22.37 -11.38 -14.91
C ARG A 88 22.64 -10.14 -14.05
N TYR A 89 21.62 -9.43 -13.57
CA TYR A 89 21.79 -8.23 -12.74
C TYR A 89 21.64 -8.58 -11.25
N ARG A 90 22.30 -7.83 -10.37
CA ARG A 90 22.09 -7.88 -8.91
C ARG A 90 21.59 -6.52 -8.44
N PHE A 91 20.51 -6.49 -7.66
CA PHE A 91 19.87 -5.21 -7.29
C PHE A 91 20.79 -4.33 -6.42
N GLU A 92 21.68 -4.95 -5.65
CA GLU A 92 22.74 -4.28 -4.89
C GLU A 92 23.75 -3.52 -5.78
N ASP A 93 23.98 -4.01 -6.99
CA ASP A 93 24.97 -3.48 -7.93
C ASP A 93 24.35 -2.46 -8.90
N ILE A 94 23.04 -2.55 -9.20
CA ILE A 94 22.34 -1.68 -10.15
C ILE A 94 21.47 -0.59 -9.51
N VAL A 95 21.08 -0.70 -8.23
CA VAL A 95 20.23 0.31 -7.57
C VAL A 95 21.06 1.17 -6.63
N ALA A 96 20.94 2.49 -6.78
CA ALA A 96 21.48 3.48 -5.85
C ALA A 96 20.38 4.47 -5.42
N LEU A 97 20.52 5.06 -4.24
CA LEU A 97 19.70 6.19 -3.81
C LEU A 97 20.55 7.45 -3.87
N ARG A 98 20.11 8.46 -4.62
CA ARG A 98 20.78 9.76 -4.78
C ARG A 98 20.02 10.81 -3.97
N ASP A 99 20.70 11.43 -3.01
CA ASP A 99 20.12 12.49 -2.19
C ASP A 99 20.17 13.87 -2.89
N GLN A 100 19.51 14.87 -2.29
CA GLN A 100 19.42 16.22 -2.84
C GLN A 100 20.76 16.96 -3.02
N THR A 101 21.85 16.46 -2.42
CA THR A 101 23.21 17.02 -2.53
C THR A 101 24.02 16.33 -3.63
N GLY A 102 23.48 15.26 -4.24
CA GLY A 102 24.16 14.40 -5.19
C GLY A 102 24.93 13.24 -4.55
N GLY A 103 24.79 13.02 -3.23
CA GLY A 103 25.37 11.88 -2.55
C GLY A 103 24.67 10.57 -2.95
N GLU A 104 25.43 9.55 -3.33
CA GLU A 104 24.90 8.22 -3.65
C GLU A 104 25.08 7.23 -2.50
N HIS A 105 24.00 6.56 -2.12
CA HIS A 105 23.92 5.58 -1.06
C HIS A 105 23.68 4.19 -1.66
N ALA A 106 24.44 3.19 -1.20
CA ALA A 106 24.41 1.83 -1.75
C ALA A 106 23.17 1.04 -1.29
N ALA A 107 22.64 0.20 -2.18
CA ALA A 107 21.47 -0.64 -1.93
C ALA A 107 21.76 -1.83 -1.01
N GLY A 108 21.13 -1.85 0.18
CA GLY A 108 21.07 -3.06 1.02
C GLY A 108 19.89 -3.95 0.62
N LEU A 109 20.15 -5.16 0.11
CA LEU A 109 19.09 -6.10 -0.22
C LEU A 109 18.43 -6.66 1.05
N VAL A 110 17.12 -6.45 1.18
CA VAL A 110 16.29 -7.05 2.25
C VAL A 110 15.70 -8.38 1.79
N SER A 111 15.21 -8.43 0.54
CA SER A 111 14.66 -9.64 -0.08
C SER A 111 14.60 -9.50 -1.60
N SER A 112 14.64 -10.62 -2.33
CA SER A 112 14.41 -10.68 -3.78
C SER A 112 13.57 -11.91 -4.14
N LYS A 113 12.78 -11.80 -5.20
CA LYS A 113 11.95 -12.89 -5.76
C LYS A 113 11.79 -12.73 -7.27
N GLY A 114 11.28 -13.77 -7.92
CA GLY A 114 11.22 -13.85 -9.39
C GLY A 114 12.54 -14.28 -10.01
N SER A 115 12.53 -14.48 -11.33
CA SER A 115 13.64 -14.98 -12.14
C SER A 115 13.36 -14.73 -13.62
N GLY A 116 14.39 -14.85 -14.48
CA GLY A 116 14.24 -14.67 -15.91
C GLY A 116 13.82 -13.25 -16.28
N HIS A 117 12.58 -13.12 -16.78
CA HIS A 117 12.04 -11.86 -17.33
C HIS A 117 11.25 -11.01 -16.32
N HIS A 118 10.97 -11.50 -15.11
CA HIS A 118 10.28 -10.73 -14.07
C HIS A 118 10.97 -10.93 -12.72
N ARG A 119 11.47 -9.84 -12.12
CA ARG A 119 12.12 -9.87 -10.81
C ARG A 119 11.74 -8.68 -9.94
N GLU A 120 11.60 -8.93 -8.65
CA GLU A 120 11.29 -7.91 -7.65
C GLU A 120 12.29 -8.01 -6.49
N ALA A 121 12.71 -6.86 -5.97
CA ALA A 121 13.51 -6.76 -4.74
C ALA A 121 12.97 -5.68 -3.79
N THR A 122 13.14 -5.92 -2.49
CA THR A 122 12.99 -4.90 -1.44
C THR A 122 14.39 -4.47 -1.00
N ILE A 123 14.65 -3.17 -1.07
CA ILE A 123 15.95 -2.53 -0.85
C ILE A 123 15.84 -1.54 0.31
N GLU A 124 16.82 -1.54 1.21
CA GLU A 124 16.94 -0.65 2.36
C GLU A 124 18.27 0.13 2.30
N PHE A 125 18.20 1.46 2.36
CA PHE A 125 19.36 2.35 2.30
C PHE A 125 19.82 2.74 3.71
N ARG A 126 20.48 1.80 4.40
CA ARG A 126 20.99 2.01 5.76
C ARG A 126 22.01 3.14 5.80
N GLY A 127 21.77 4.14 6.64
CA GLY A 127 22.63 5.32 6.78
C GLY A 127 22.29 6.49 5.85
N ALA A 128 21.38 6.32 4.89
CA ALA A 128 20.80 7.44 4.15
C ALA A 128 19.79 8.17 5.05
N ASP A 129 20.23 9.23 5.75
CA ASP A 129 19.33 10.13 6.47
C ASP A 129 18.78 11.20 5.50
N LEU A 130 17.48 11.12 5.21
CA LEU A 130 16.77 12.08 4.35
C LEU A 130 16.12 13.21 5.17
N ALA A 131 16.38 13.32 6.47
CA ALA A 131 15.85 14.40 7.30
C ALA A 131 16.21 15.79 6.73
N GLY A 132 15.20 16.61 6.45
CA GLY A 132 15.39 17.93 5.84
C GLY A 132 15.74 17.91 4.34
N SER A 133 15.66 16.76 3.67
CA SER A 133 15.74 16.71 2.21
C SER A 133 14.41 17.14 1.57
N ASP A 134 14.50 17.95 0.51
CA ASP A 134 13.33 18.39 -0.25
C ASP A 134 12.86 17.34 -1.27
N TYR A 135 13.80 16.51 -1.75
CA TYR A 135 13.55 15.39 -2.66
C TYR A 135 14.61 14.31 -2.50
N VAL A 136 14.35 13.13 -3.08
CA VAL A 136 15.30 12.03 -3.23
C VAL A 136 15.06 11.33 -4.57
N GLU A 137 16.11 10.77 -5.16
CA GLU A 137 16.06 10.06 -6.44
C GLU A 137 16.50 8.59 -6.26
N LEU A 138 15.65 7.63 -6.62
CA LEU A 138 16.12 6.25 -6.79
C LEU A 138 16.65 6.10 -8.23
N VAL A 139 17.85 5.53 -8.36
CA VAL A 139 18.54 5.39 -9.65
C VAL A 139 18.75 3.91 -9.93
N ILE A 140 18.33 3.45 -11.12
CA ILE A 140 18.56 2.09 -11.60
C ILE A 140 19.49 2.15 -12.81
N LYS A 141 20.71 1.61 -12.67
CA LYS A 141 21.84 1.76 -13.59
C LYS A 141 22.01 0.56 -14.53
N ASP A 142 22.49 0.81 -15.75
CA ASP A 142 22.95 -0.15 -16.77
C ASP A 142 21.99 -1.31 -17.19
N VAL A 143 20.75 -1.33 -16.71
CA VAL A 143 19.76 -2.35 -17.10
C VAL A 143 19.33 -2.18 -18.56
N ALA A 144 19.57 -3.22 -19.36
CA ALA A 144 19.28 -3.28 -20.80
C ALA A 144 19.98 -2.18 -21.64
N GLY A 145 21.17 -1.75 -21.22
CA GLY A 145 21.98 -0.76 -21.95
C GLY A 145 21.49 0.69 -21.82
N VAL A 146 20.52 0.94 -20.94
CA VAL A 146 20.10 2.29 -20.53
C VAL A 146 20.96 2.70 -19.34
N PRO A 147 21.77 3.78 -19.40
CA PRO A 147 22.76 4.11 -18.37
C PRO A 147 22.15 4.36 -16.98
N GLU A 148 21.10 5.19 -16.90
CA GLU A 148 20.33 5.42 -15.66
C GLU A 148 18.82 5.52 -15.99
N ARG A 149 17.98 4.96 -15.12
CA ARG A 149 16.55 5.31 -14.97
C ARG A 149 16.40 5.98 -13.60
N VAL A 150 15.87 7.20 -13.54
CA VAL A 150 15.81 8.02 -12.33
C VAL A 150 14.35 8.21 -11.90
N PHE A 151 14.05 7.98 -10.62
CA PHE A 151 12.72 8.05 -10.03
C PHE A 151 12.73 9.07 -8.89
N ARG A 152 12.16 10.25 -9.13
CA ARG A 152 12.21 11.39 -8.23
C ARG A 152 10.98 11.47 -7.31
N PHE A 153 11.23 11.42 -6.00
CA PHE A 153 10.23 11.58 -4.94
C PHE A 153 10.47 12.90 -4.20
N ASP A 154 9.57 13.87 -4.34
CA ASP A 154 9.65 15.14 -3.61
C ASP A 154 9.06 14.97 -2.22
N LEU A 155 9.88 15.20 -1.19
CA LEU A 155 9.59 14.97 0.22
C LEU A 155 8.87 16.19 0.86
N LYS A 156 9.11 17.39 0.32
CA LYS A 156 8.63 18.67 0.86
C LYS A 156 7.11 18.82 0.69
N GLY A 157 6.38 18.95 1.81
CA GLY A 157 4.94 19.24 1.83
C GLY A 157 4.02 18.02 1.85
N GLY A 158 4.54 16.83 2.19
CA GLY A 158 3.84 15.56 2.06
C GLY A 158 4.22 14.93 0.71
N VAL A 159 4.67 13.68 0.74
CA VAL A 159 5.53 13.17 -0.33
C VAL A 159 4.77 13.02 -1.65
N ARG A 160 5.38 13.50 -2.74
CA ARG A 160 4.82 13.58 -4.09
C ARG A 160 5.73 12.90 -5.11
N LYS A 161 5.14 12.54 -6.25
CA LYS A 161 5.84 11.98 -7.40
C LYS A 161 6.02 13.11 -8.43
N SER A 162 7.23 13.29 -8.94
CA SER A 162 7.48 14.12 -10.13
C SER A 162 7.80 13.21 -11.31
N LEU A 163 7.27 13.57 -12.48
CA LEU A 163 7.48 12.89 -13.77
C LEU A 163 8.45 13.72 -14.63
#